data_AF-A0A1F6SC64-F1
#
_entry.id   AF-A0A1F6SC64-F1
#
_cell.length_a   1.000
_cell.length_b   1.000
_cell.length_c   1.000
_cell.angle_alpha   90.00
_cell.angle_beta   90.00
_cell.angle_gamma   90.00
#
_symmetry.space_group_name_H-M   'P 1'
#
loop_
_entity.id
_entity.type
_entity.pdbx_description
1 polymer ?
#
loop_
_entity_poly.entity_id
_entity_poly.type
_entity_poly.pdbx_seq_one_letter_code
_entity_poly.pdbx_strand_id
1 'polypeptide(L)'
;MKSLFFIIVALCVCFINFPKAISGDFLPRYSDSVSYYGIGVYFAPKEFAIYSEPDEESPIIEKINWNNFGVNSLTKELSSRNVFISFIPSKNIGIMSAIDDTENWCQVVYDQKTGAKGWVKITDSARFMTWMEFMSKYGKANDVYLFLDLPEEYRQIYTAPHEKAQILNMYPYSPDNVKLKFIKGNWMLVKVVDFSKTNTHIGWIRWRNDEGKIFAFPNLKQ
;
A
#
# COMPACT_ATOMS: atom_id res chain seq x y z
N MET A 1 9.78 -52.97 19.57
CA MET A 1 8.61 -52.10 19.86
C MET A 1 8.98 -50.75 20.45
N LYS A 2 9.89 -50.65 21.44
CA LYS A 2 10.30 -49.36 22.02
C LYS A 2 11.02 -48.42 21.02
N SER A 3 11.84 -48.95 20.11
CA SER A 3 12.55 -48.13 19.09
C SER A 3 11.63 -47.55 18.02
N LEU A 4 10.57 -48.28 17.64
CA LEU A 4 9.59 -47.81 16.64
C LEU A 4 8.72 -46.67 17.20
N PHE A 5 8.41 -46.71 18.50
CA PHE A 5 7.69 -45.64 19.19
C PHE A 5 8.51 -44.35 19.28
N PHE A 6 9.82 -44.45 19.55
CA PHE A 6 10.72 -43.28 19.56
C PHE A 6 10.87 -42.63 18.17
N ILE A 7 10.86 -43.41 17.09
CA ILE A 7 10.92 -42.87 15.72
C ILE A 7 9.62 -42.15 15.34
N ILE A 8 8.46 -42.69 15.73
CA ILE A 8 7.16 -42.04 15.47
C ILE A 8 7.01 -40.74 16.28
N VAL A 9 7.45 -40.73 17.54
CA VAL A 9 7.46 -39.51 18.37
C VAL A 9 8.44 -38.48 17.82
N ALA A 10 9.64 -38.89 17.36
CA ALA A 10 10.60 -37.99 16.74
C ALA A 10 10.09 -37.41 15.40
N LEU A 11 9.37 -38.20 14.58
CA LEU A 11 8.71 -37.70 13.38
C LEU A 11 7.60 -36.69 13.72
N CYS A 12 6.77 -36.96 14.72
CA CYS A 12 5.68 -36.06 15.12
C CYS A 12 6.18 -34.72 15.71
N VAL A 13 7.35 -34.70 16.37
CA VAL A 13 7.93 -33.45 16.91
C VAL A 13 8.57 -32.59 15.81
N CYS A 14 9.02 -33.19 14.70
CA CYS A 14 9.60 -32.45 13.57
C CYS A 14 8.57 -31.73 12.68
N PHE A 15 7.27 -32.04 12.76
CA PHE A 15 6.22 -31.43 11.93
C PHE A 15 5.50 -30.23 12.58
N ILE A 16 5.89 -29.79 13.78
CA ILE A 16 5.22 -28.66 14.47
C ILE A 16 5.92 -27.31 14.22
N ASN A 17 7.04 -27.29 13.50
CA ASN A 17 7.65 -26.03 13.06
C ASN A 17 7.01 -25.58 11.74
N PHE A 18 5.74 -25.17 11.79
CA PHE A 18 5.26 -24.23 10.79
C PHE A 18 6.05 -22.94 11.02
N PRO A 19 6.86 -22.46 10.04
CA PRO A 19 7.42 -21.14 10.17
C PRO A 19 6.23 -20.17 10.20
N LYS A 20 5.93 -19.62 11.39
CA LYS A 20 5.12 -18.40 11.47
C LYS A 20 5.84 -17.41 10.56
N ALA A 21 5.22 -17.09 9.44
CA ALA A 21 5.74 -16.11 8.51
C ALA A 21 5.98 -14.83 9.32
N ILE A 22 7.26 -14.50 9.56
CA ILE A 22 7.64 -13.25 10.17
C ILE A 22 7.28 -12.20 9.13
N SER A 23 6.08 -11.64 9.23
CA SER A 23 5.68 -10.53 8.40
C SER A 23 6.39 -9.29 8.92
N GLY A 24 7.66 -9.12 8.52
CA GLY A 24 8.36 -7.87 8.73
C GLY A 24 7.68 -6.70 8.03
N ASP A 25 8.00 -5.49 8.47
CA ASP A 25 7.54 -4.24 7.88
C ASP A 25 7.81 -4.26 6.36
N PHE A 26 6.86 -3.78 5.57
CA PHE A 26 7.04 -3.61 4.13
C PHE A 26 6.39 -2.32 3.64
N LEU A 27 7.08 -1.70 2.68
CA LEU A 27 6.63 -0.52 1.96
C LEU A 27 6.56 -0.85 0.47
N PRO A 28 5.60 -0.29 -0.27
CA PRO A 28 5.50 -0.55 -1.70
C PRO A 28 6.68 -0.06 -2.55
N ARG A 29 7.68 0.65 -1.99
CA ARG A 29 8.94 0.99 -2.70
C ARG A 29 9.70 -0.25 -3.15
N TYR A 30 9.53 -1.34 -2.41
CA TYR A 30 10.17 -2.63 -2.69
C TYR A 30 9.26 -3.55 -3.51
N SER A 31 8.19 -3.02 -4.11
CA SER A 31 7.25 -3.76 -4.93
C SER A 31 6.83 -2.96 -6.16
N ASP A 32 6.07 -3.62 -7.01
CA ASP A 32 5.38 -3.01 -8.14
C ASP A 32 4.21 -2.13 -7.66
N SER A 33 3.62 -1.40 -8.61
CA SER A 33 2.45 -0.58 -8.41
C SER A 33 1.27 -1.36 -7.80
N VAL A 34 0.46 -0.66 -7.02
CA VAL A 34 -0.70 -1.26 -6.34
C VAL A 34 -1.72 -1.75 -7.37
N SER A 35 -1.96 -3.07 -7.41
CA SER A 35 -2.88 -3.71 -8.36
C SER A 35 -4.30 -3.18 -8.25
N TYR A 36 -4.81 -3.05 -7.03
CA TYR A 36 -6.15 -2.52 -6.75
C TYR A 36 -6.00 -1.16 -6.07
N TYR A 37 -5.74 -0.10 -6.84
CA TYR A 37 -5.46 1.23 -6.29
C TYR A 37 -6.72 1.96 -5.80
N GLY A 38 -7.86 1.82 -6.49
CA GLY A 38 -9.12 2.42 -6.06
C GLY A 38 -9.09 3.94 -5.92
N ILE A 39 -9.94 4.47 -5.03
CA ILE A 39 -10.11 5.91 -4.78
C ILE A 39 -9.15 6.46 -3.71
N GLY A 40 -8.58 5.59 -2.87
CA GLY A 40 -7.73 6.02 -1.79
C GLY A 40 -7.24 4.90 -0.89
N VAL A 41 -7.07 5.25 0.38
CA VAL A 41 -6.53 4.36 1.41
C VAL A 41 -7.43 4.29 2.63
N TYR A 42 -7.41 3.12 3.28
CA TYR A 42 -8.00 2.91 4.58
C TYR A 42 -6.92 2.49 5.60
N PHE A 43 -6.81 3.23 6.70
CA PHE A 43 -5.94 2.92 7.83
C PHE A 43 -6.66 1.95 8.78
N ALA A 44 -6.30 0.67 8.65
CA ALA A 44 -6.92 -0.41 9.38
C ALA A 44 -6.66 -0.30 10.89
N PRO A 45 -7.70 -0.38 11.75
CA PRO A 45 -7.50 -0.60 13.18
C PRO A 45 -6.91 -2.00 13.42
N LYS A 46 -6.40 -2.25 14.63
CA LYS A 46 -5.83 -3.55 15.03
C LYS A 46 -6.79 -4.71 14.87
N GLU A 47 -8.09 -4.45 15.01
CA GLU A 47 -9.15 -5.42 14.82
C GLU A 47 -10.33 -4.75 14.10
N PHE A 48 -10.85 -5.42 13.08
CA PHE A 48 -12.02 -4.96 12.34
C PHE A 48 -12.75 -6.12 11.65
N ALA A 49 -14.03 -5.89 11.40
CA ALA A 49 -14.88 -6.76 10.58
C ALA A 49 -15.02 -6.19 9.17
N ILE A 50 -15.17 -7.08 8.20
CA ILE A 50 -15.47 -6.78 6.81
C ILE A 50 -16.87 -7.34 6.53
N TYR A 51 -17.73 -6.47 6.05
CA TYR A 51 -19.14 -6.71 5.81
C TYR A 51 -19.39 -6.91 4.32
N SER A 52 -20.44 -7.66 3.96
CA SER A 52 -20.83 -7.82 2.56
C SER A 52 -21.44 -6.54 1.98
N GLU A 53 -22.08 -5.73 2.81
CA GLU A 53 -22.76 -4.48 2.44
C GLU A 53 -22.39 -3.35 3.43
N PRO A 54 -22.60 -2.06 3.10
CA PRO A 54 -22.33 -0.95 4.01
C PRO A 54 -23.42 -0.82 5.09
N ASP A 55 -23.66 -1.91 5.82
CA ASP A 55 -24.67 -2.04 6.87
C ASP A 55 -24.13 -2.96 7.97
N GLU A 56 -24.34 -2.59 9.24
CA GLU A 56 -23.90 -3.38 10.39
C GLU A 56 -24.71 -4.66 10.59
N GLU A 57 -25.94 -4.70 10.06
CA GLU A 57 -26.78 -5.90 10.08
C GLU A 57 -26.43 -6.87 8.94
N SER A 58 -25.58 -6.45 7.99
CA SER A 58 -25.17 -7.32 6.89
C SER A 58 -24.18 -8.40 7.34
N PRO A 59 -24.11 -9.54 6.64
CA PRO A 59 -23.18 -10.60 6.97
C PRO A 59 -21.72 -10.14 7.05
N ILE A 60 -21.04 -10.52 8.13
CA ILE A 60 -19.58 -10.38 8.23
C ILE A 60 -18.93 -11.49 7.40
N ILE A 61 -18.22 -11.09 6.35
CA ILE A 61 -17.53 -12.00 5.43
C ILE A 61 -16.08 -12.28 5.84
N GLU A 62 -15.48 -11.42 6.68
CA GLU A 62 -14.16 -11.64 7.26
C GLU A 62 -13.98 -10.85 8.56
N LYS A 63 -13.16 -11.36 9.47
CA LYS A 63 -12.65 -10.59 10.61
C LYS A 63 -11.14 -10.65 10.60
N ILE A 64 -10.52 -9.47 10.66
CA ILE A 64 -9.08 -9.31 10.60
C ILE A 64 -8.61 -8.75 11.93
N ASN A 65 -7.65 -9.44 12.54
CA ASN A 65 -6.83 -8.93 13.63
C ASN A 65 -5.38 -8.90 13.16
N TRP A 66 -4.62 -7.87 13.50
CA TRP A 66 -3.21 -7.82 13.12
C TRP A 66 -2.34 -7.18 14.20
N ASN A 67 -1.07 -7.59 14.22
CA ASN A 67 -0.08 -7.10 15.18
C ASN A 67 1.32 -7.15 14.55
N ASN A 68 2.37 -7.08 15.38
CA ASN A 68 3.76 -7.08 14.91
C ASN A 68 4.20 -8.39 14.25
N PHE A 69 3.44 -9.47 14.41
CA PHE A 69 3.70 -10.78 13.82
C PHE A 69 2.94 -10.99 12.50
N GLY A 70 2.02 -10.10 12.15
CA GLY A 70 1.26 -10.15 10.90
C GLY A 70 -0.24 -10.13 11.12
N VAL A 71 -0.96 -10.75 10.18
CA VAL A 71 -2.43 -10.82 10.15
C VAL A 71 -2.90 -12.19 10.65
N ASN A 72 -3.98 -12.16 11.43
CA ASN A 72 -4.84 -13.29 11.71
C ASN A 72 -6.22 -13.00 11.11
N SER A 73 -6.77 -13.99 10.43
CA SER A 73 -8.00 -13.91 9.65
C SER A 73 -8.83 -15.15 9.98
N LEU A 74 -10.14 -14.97 10.15
CA LEU A 74 -11.00 -16.05 10.66
C LEU A 74 -11.43 -17.03 9.57
N THR A 75 -11.68 -16.54 8.35
CA THR A 75 -12.29 -17.39 7.31
C THR A 75 -11.26 -18.07 6.40
N LYS A 76 -10.10 -17.45 6.21
CA LYS A 76 -9.00 -17.97 5.39
C LYS A 76 -7.64 -17.51 5.91
N GLU A 77 -6.59 -18.26 5.59
CA GLU A 77 -5.22 -17.82 5.86
C GLU A 77 -4.85 -16.62 4.96
N LEU A 78 -4.79 -15.43 5.55
CA LEU A 78 -4.33 -14.20 4.91
C LEU A 78 -2.99 -13.77 5.51
N SER A 79 -2.04 -13.44 4.64
CA SER A 79 -0.81 -12.76 5.06
C SER A 79 -1.01 -11.24 5.08
N SER A 80 -0.14 -10.51 5.78
CA SER A 80 -0.14 -9.05 5.76
C SER A 80 0.01 -8.46 4.36
N ARG A 81 0.69 -9.16 3.44
CA ARG A 81 0.83 -8.75 2.03
C ARG A 81 -0.44 -8.96 1.22
N ASN A 82 -1.33 -9.85 1.66
CA ASN A 82 -2.66 -9.96 1.08
C ASN A 82 -3.53 -8.77 1.49
N VAL A 83 -3.48 -8.37 2.76
CA VAL A 83 -4.42 -7.38 3.31
C VAL A 83 -3.95 -5.96 3.05
N PHE A 84 -2.66 -5.68 3.23
CA PHE A 84 -2.13 -4.32 3.23
C PHE A 84 -1.31 -4.02 1.99
N ILE A 85 -1.47 -2.81 1.47
CA ILE A 85 -0.56 -2.22 0.49
C ILE A 85 0.69 -1.65 1.15
N SER A 86 0.62 -1.33 2.44
CA SER A 86 1.75 -0.89 3.26
C SER A 86 1.55 -1.35 4.70
N PHE A 87 2.60 -1.89 5.31
CA PHE A 87 2.54 -2.46 6.65
C PHE A 87 3.78 -2.09 7.46
N ILE A 88 3.58 -1.27 8.51
CA ILE A 88 4.62 -0.82 9.44
C ILE A 88 4.09 -1.02 10.86
N PRO A 89 4.02 -2.27 11.34
CA PRO A 89 3.39 -2.59 12.61
C PRO A 89 4.05 -1.92 13.82
N SER A 90 5.36 -1.68 13.76
CA SER A 90 6.12 -0.90 14.75
C SER A 90 5.55 0.50 14.97
N LYS A 91 4.89 1.07 13.96
CA LYS A 91 4.21 2.39 13.99
C LYS A 91 2.70 2.30 14.01
N ASN A 92 2.15 1.10 14.18
CA ASN A 92 0.72 0.82 14.08
C ASN A 92 0.09 1.27 12.75
N ILE A 93 0.81 1.05 11.63
CA ILE A 93 0.33 1.38 10.29
C ILE A 93 0.03 0.08 9.53
N GLY A 94 -1.25 -0.13 9.21
CA GLY A 94 -1.70 -1.10 8.22
C GLY A 94 -2.61 -0.36 7.25
N ILE A 95 -2.19 -0.23 6.00
CA ILE A 95 -2.92 0.53 4.98
C ILE A 95 -3.51 -0.43 3.97
N MET A 96 -4.81 -0.34 3.74
CA MET A 96 -5.55 -1.08 2.72
C MET A 96 -5.91 -0.16 1.56
N SER A 97 -6.13 -0.73 0.38
CA SER A 97 -6.73 -0.01 -0.72
C SER A 97 -8.23 0.20 -0.48
N ALA A 98 -8.68 1.44 -0.60
CA ALA A 98 -10.08 1.81 -0.64
C ALA A 98 -10.53 2.00 -2.09
N ILE A 99 -11.61 1.35 -2.50
CA ILE A 99 -12.09 1.35 -3.88
C ILE A 99 -13.42 2.07 -4.09
N ASP A 100 -14.18 2.26 -3.02
CA ASP A 100 -15.44 2.98 -3.02
C ASP A 100 -15.74 3.50 -1.61
N ASP A 101 -16.61 4.50 -1.51
CA ASP A 101 -17.06 5.06 -0.23
C ASP A 101 -18.52 5.48 -0.25
N THR A 102 -19.12 5.44 0.93
CA THR A 102 -20.39 6.06 1.29
C THR A 102 -20.18 6.79 2.61
N GLU A 103 -21.17 7.54 3.10
CA GLU A 103 -21.00 8.44 4.26
C GLU A 103 -20.17 7.88 5.43
N ASN A 104 -20.47 6.66 5.88
CA ASN A 104 -19.82 6.05 7.05
C ASN A 104 -19.14 4.71 6.74
N TRP A 105 -18.97 4.37 5.46
CA TRP A 105 -18.42 3.09 5.04
C TRP A 105 -17.48 3.25 3.87
N CYS A 106 -16.44 2.42 3.84
CA CYS A 106 -15.56 2.32 2.69
C CYS A 106 -15.46 0.87 2.25
N GLN A 107 -15.51 0.62 0.94
CA GLN A 107 -15.22 -0.69 0.39
C GLN A 107 -13.71 -0.81 0.21
N VAL A 108 -13.12 -1.86 0.78
CA VAL A 108 -11.68 -2.13 0.76
C VAL A 108 -11.37 -3.43 0.04
N VAL A 109 -10.17 -3.53 -0.50
CA VAL A 109 -9.62 -4.80 -1.00
C VAL A 109 -8.89 -5.48 0.15
N TYR A 110 -9.44 -6.58 0.65
CA TYR A 110 -8.90 -7.30 1.81
C TYR A 110 -8.06 -8.51 1.44
N ASP A 111 -8.03 -8.86 0.15
CA ASP A 111 -7.08 -9.82 -0.39
C ASP A 111 -6.61 -9.37 -1.78
N GLN A 112 -5.44 -8.72 -1.81
CA GLN A 112 -4.77 -8.22 -3.01
C GLN A 112 -4.39 -9.34 -3.99
N LYS A 113 -4.35 -10.61 -3.56
CA LYS A 113 -4.06 -11.74 -4.46
C LYS A 113 -5.27 -12.11 -5.31
N THR A 114 -6.46 -12.10 -4.71
CA THR A 114 -7.71 -12.52 -5.37
C THR A 114 -8.57 -11.35 -5.83
N GLY A 115 -8.30 -10.15 -5.31
CA GLY A 115 -9.15 -8.98 -5.52
C GLY A 115 -10.43 -9.00 -4.69
N ALA A 116 -10.49 -9.82 -3.63
CA ALA A 116 -11.66 -9.89 -2.76
C ALA A 116 -11.89 -8.56 -2.03
N LYS A 117 -13.15 -8.13 -1.99
CA LYS A 117 -13.59 -6.81 -1.53
C LYS A 117 -14.71 -6.93 -0.51
N GLY A 118 -14.81 -5.96 0.37
CA GLY A 118 -15.92 -5.83 1.31
C GLY A 118 -15.89 -4.50 2.03
N TRP A 119 -16.93 -4.25 2.82
CA TRP A 119 -17.17 -2.97 3.45
C TRP A 119 -16.61 -2.92 4.87
N VAL A 120 -15.97 -1.82 5.21
CA VAL A 120 -15.53 -1.51 6.58
C VAL A 120 -16.17 -0.21 7.03
N LYS A 121 -16.62 -0.18 8.28
CA LYS A 121 -17.21 1.02 8.89
C LYS A 121 -16.11 2.04 9.20
N ILE A 122 -16.29 3.26 8.74
CA ILE A 122 -15.40 4.39 9.04
C ILE A 122 -15.82 4.94 10.41
N THR A 123 -15.13 4.51 11.46
CA THR A 123 -15.40 4.96 12.83
C THR A 123 -14.72 6.29 13.18
N ASP A 124 -13.76 6.71 12.38
CA ASP A 124 -13.00 7.95 12.50
C ASP A 124 -12.65 8.41 11.08
N SER A 125 -12.96 9.67 10.76
CA SER A 125 -12.70 10.25 9.44
C SER A 125 -11.22 10.24 9.06
N ALA A 126 -10.30 10.14 10.03
CA ALA A 126 -8.88 10.00 9.75
C ALA A 126 -8.49 8.62 9.19
N ARG A 127 -9.41 7.63 9.23
CA ARG A 127 -9.14 6.27 8.73
C ARG A 127 -9.27 6.16 7.23
N PHE A 128 -10.11 6.96 6.58
CA PHE A 128 -10.22 6.97 5.13
C PHE A 128 -9.63 8.27 4.58
N MET A 129 -8.85 8.15 3.50
CA MET A 129 -8.36 9.30 2.75
C MET A 129 -8.38 8.96 1.27
N THR A 130 -8.85 9.88 0.45
CA THR A 130 -8.59 9.83 -0.99
C THR A 130 -7.09 9.84 -1.26
N TRP A 131 -6.67 9.35 -2.43
CA TRP A 131 -5.27 9.42 -2.82
C TRP A 131 -4.71 10.85 -2.79
N MET A 132 -5.54 11.84 -3.15
CA MET A 132 -5.15 13.25 -3.15
C MET A 132 -4.82 13.75 -1.73
N GLU A 133 -5.68 13.43 -0.76
CA GLU A 133 -5.48 13.78 0.65
C GLU A 133 -4.28 13.05 1.24
N PHE A 134 -4.18 11.74 0.99
CA PHE A 134 -3.08 10.92 1.47
C PHE A 134 -1.72 11.42 0.95
N MET A 135 -1.60 11.68 -0.35
CA MET A 135 -0.37 12.23 -0.94
C MET A 135 -0.06 13.64 -0.44
N SER A 136 -1.07 14.50 -0.32
CA SER A 136 -0.90 15.86 0.17
C SER A 136 -0.41 15.89 1.62
N LYS A 137 -0.98 15.02 2.47
CA LYS A 137 -0.63 14.91 3.90
C LYS A 137 0.71 14.21 4.09
N TYR A 138 0.85 12.97 3.61
CA TYR A 138 2.00 12.13 3.91
C TYR A 138 3.14 12.31 2.92
N GLY A 139 2.87 12.54 1.64
CA GLY A 139 3.91 12.75 0.63
C GLY A 139 4.68 14.05 0.84
N LYS A 140 3.99 15.13 1.24
CA LYS A 140 4.65 16.42 1.51
C LYS A 140 5.50 16.37 2.78
N ALA A 141 5.04 15.63 3.80
CA ALA A 141 5.76 15.49 5.06
C ALA A 141 6.96 14.54 4.97
N ASN A 142 6.89 13.53 4.09
CA ASN A 142 7.87 12.44 4.08
C ASN A 142 8.68 12.31 2.79
N ASP A 143 8.47 13.19 1.80
CA ASP A 143 8.86 12.96 0.41
C ASP A 143 8.15 11.71 -0.17
N VAL A 144 8.30 11.47 -1.47
CA VAL A 144 7.72 10.30 -2.14
C VAL A 144 8.81 9.46 -2.79
N TYR A 145 8.50 8.19 -3.04
CA TYR A 145 9.24 7.35 -3.97
C TYR A 145 8.34 6.98 -5.14
N LEU A 146 8.94 6.63 -6.27
CA LEU A 146 8.22 6.08 -7.42
C LEU A 146 8.33 4.56 -7.41
N PHE A 147 7.28 3.86 -7.87
CA PHE A 147 7.30 2.40 -7.94
C PHE A 147 8.36 1.89 -8.94
N LEU A 148 8.77 0.63 -8.76
CA LEU A 148 9.84 0.02 -9.56
C LEU A 148 9.38 -0.31 -10.99
N ASP A 149 8.09 -0.58 -11.18
CA ASP A 149 7.44 -0.93 -12.45
C ASP A 149 6.96 0.30 -13.23
N LEU A 150 7.56 1.47 -12.99
CA LEU A 150 7.16 2.72 -13.63
C LEU A 150 7.35 2.67 -15.16
N PRO A 151 6.27 2.81 -15.96
CA PRO A 151 6.38 2.82 -17.42
C PRO A 151 7.21 4.01 -17.90
N GLU A 152 7.79 3.89 -19.09
CA GLU A 152 8.76 4.85 -19.62
C GLU A 152 8.19 6.27 -19.74
N GLU A 153 6.95 6.39 -20.18
CA GLU A 153 6.23 7.65 -20.33
C GLU A 153 5.98 8.37 -18.99
N TYR A 154 5.98 7.64 -17.88
CA TYR A 154 5.87 8.21 -16.52
C TYR A 154 7.24 8.55 -15.91
N ARG A 155 8.35 8.23 -16.59
CA ARG A 155 9.71 8.59 -16.16
C ARG A 155 10.17 9.98 -16.59
N GLN A 156 9.27 10.78 -17.16
CA GLN A 156 9.55 12.09 -17.73
C GLN A 156 9.26 13.21 -16.73
N ILE A 157 10.09 14.26 -16.79
CA ILE A 157 9.96 15.49 -16.02
C ILE A 157 9.56 16.60 -16.98
N TYR A 158 8.45 17.28 -16.71
CA TYR A 158 7.84 18.29 -17.56
C TYR A 158 7.98 19.70 -16.99
N THR A 159 7.93 20.70 -17.86
CA THR A 159 7.92 22.12 -17.46
C THR A 159 6.60 22.56 -16.82
N ALA A 160 5.48 21.90 -17.14
CA ALA A 160 4.14 22.25 -16.69
C ALA A 160 3.27 20.99 -16.49
N PRO A 161 2.17 21.05 -15.70
CA PRO A 161 1.33 19.90 -15.36
C PRO A 161 0.32 19.57 -16.46
N HIS A 162 0.80 19.28 -17.67
CA HIS A 162 -0.02 18.82 -18.79
C HIS A 162 0.83 18.10 -19.85
N GLU A 163 0.22 17.16 -20.58
CA GLU A 163 0.89 16.28 -21.57
C GLU A 163 1.63 17.03 -22.69
N LYS A 164 1.14 18.21 -23.07
CA LYS A 164 1.76 19.03 -24.14
C LYS A 164 2.97 19.85 -23.68
N ALA A 165 3.36 19.72 -22.41
CA ALA A 165 4.47 20.49 -21.87
C ALA A 165 5.81 19.98 -22.41
N GLN A 166 6.81 20.86 -22.44
CA GLN A 166 8.15 20.45 -22.81
C GLN A 166 8.72 19.48 -21.77
N ILE A 167 9.35 18.41 -22.25
CA ILE A 167 10.11 17.47 -21.42
C ILE A 167 11.45 18.14 -21.08
N LEU A 168 11.69 18.35 -19.79
CA LEU A 168 12.95 18.87 -19.23
C LEU A 168 14.02 17.78 -19.17
N ASN A 169 13.63 16.60 -18.71
CA ASN A 169 14.52 15.47 -18.52
C ASN A 169 13.72 14.18 -18.41
N MET A 170 14.42 13.05 -18.43
CA MET A 170 13.90 11.72 -18.18
C MET A 170 14.91 10.97 -17.32
N TYR A 171 14.43 10.23 -16.33
CA TYR A 171 15.29 9.35 -15.53
C TYR A 171 15.22 7.91 -16.05
N PRO A 172 16.37 7.20 -16.16
CA PRO A 172 16.40 5.83 -16.67
C PRO A 172 15.79 4.82 -15.67
N TYR A 173 15.80 5.14 -14.37
CA TYR A 173 15.30 4.29 -13.28
C TYR A 173 14.60 5.15 -12.22
N SER A 174 13.79 4.50 -11.36
CA SER A 174 13.12 5.19 -10.24
C SER A 174 14.15 5.89 -9.35
N PRO A 175 14.05 7.22 -9.16
CA PRO A 175 15.02 7.99 -8.39
C PRO A 175 14.91 7.70 -6.89
N ASP A 176 16.04 7.79 -6.18
CA ASP A 176 16.10 7.44 -4.75
C ASP A 176 15.34 8.39 -3.83
N ASN A 177 15.19 9.66 -4.25
CA ASN A 177 14.53 10.70 -3.48
C ASN A 177 13.76 11.64 -4.42
N VAL A 178 12.44 11.69 -4.25
CA VAL A 178 11.56 12.63 -4.95
C VAL A 178 10.92 13.54 -3.92
N LYS A 179 11.41 14.77 -3.84
CA LYS A 179 10.89 15.76 -2.89
C LYS A 179 9.62 16.39 -3.44
N LEU A 180 8.49 16.07 -2.83
CA LEU A 180 7.21 16.63 -3.22
C LEU A 180 7.10 18.10 -2.78
N LYS A 181 6.76 18.98 -3.72
CA LYS A 181 6.51 20.41 -3.45
C LYS A 181 5.04 20.75 -3.53
N PHE A 182 4.34 20.25 -4.54
CA PHE A 182 2.95 20.58 -4.79
C PHE A 182 2.27 19.48 -5.61
N ILE A 183 0.94 19.32 -5.47
CA ILE A 183 0.13 18.40 -6.27
C ILE A 183 -0.95 19.19 -7.01
N LYS A 184 -1.14 18.89 -8.29
CA LYS A 184 -2.22 19.42 -9.12
C LYS A 184 -2.82 18.30 -9.97
N GLY A 185 -3.96 17.76 -9.52
CA GLY A 185 -4.60 16.63 -10.20
C GLY A 185 -3.64 15.44 -10.32
N ASN A 186 -3.43 14.96 -11.55
CA ASN A 186 -2.58 13.79 -11.85
C ASN A 186 -1.06 14.10 -11.81
N TRP A 187 -0.71 15.35 -11.51
CA TRP A 187 0.65 15.86 -11.57
C TRP A 187 1.17 16.26 -10.19
N MET A 188 2.47 16.08 -9.98
CA MET A 188 3.18 16.59 -8.82
C MET A 188 4.40 17.39 -9.25
N LEU A 189 4.56 18.58 -8.66
CA LEU A 189 5.78 19.35 -8.77
C LEU A 189 6.77 18.78 -7.77
N VAL A 190 7.92 18.36 -8.28
CA VAL A 190 8.93 17.65 -7.50
C VAL A 190 10.30 18.27 -7.69
N LYS A 191 11.16 18.06 -6.69
CA LYS A 191 12.61 18.22 -6.82
C LYS A 191 13.21 16.82 -6.78
N VAL A 192 13.73 16.36 -7.92
CA VAL A 192 14.40 15.06 -8.10
C VAL A 192 15.89 15.30 -8.07
N VAL A 193 16.59 14.52 -7.25
CA VAL A 193 18.06 14.48 -7.26
C VAL A 193 18.45 13.26 -8.08
N ASP A 194 19.32 13.45 -9.07
CA ASP A 194 19.80 12.36 -9.91
C ASP A 194 20.63 11.34 -9.11
N PHE A 195 20.88 10.16 -9.68
CA PHE A 195 21.64 9.11 -9.01
C PHE A 195 23.06 9.58 -8.63
N SER A 196 23.66 10.46 -9.44
CA SER A 196 24.98 11.03 -9.16
C SER A 196 25.00 12.01 -7.98
N LYS A 197 23.83 12.45 -7.51
CA LYS A 197 23.61 13.49 -6.50
C LYS A 197 24.21 14.85 -6.87
N THR A 198 24.59 15.04 -8.14
CA THR A 198 25.20 16.28 -8.61
C THR A 198 24.18 17.17 -9.33
N ASN A 199 23.18 16.59 -9.98
CA ASN A 199 22.15 17.34 -10.69
C ASN A 199 20.82 17.25 -9.95
N THR A 200 20.17 18.41 -9.84
CA THR A 200 18.81 18.50 -9.34
C THR A 200 17.91 18.99 -10.46
N HIS A 201 16.83 18.25 -10.72
CA HIS A 201 15.78 18.67 -11.62
C HIS A 201 14.55 19.07 -10.80
N ILE A 202 14.00 20.25 -11.10
CA ILE A 202 12.71 20.68 -10.58
C ILE A 202 11.74 20.69 -11.75
N GLY A 203 10.62 19.99 -11.61
CA GLY A 203 9.62 19.92 -12.65
C GLY A 203 8.43 19.06 -12.26
N TRP A 204 7.49 18.92 -13.18
CA TRP A 204 6.26 18.18 -12.97
C TRP A 204 6.44 16.73 -13.42
N ILE A 205 6.04 15.79 -12.58
CA ILE A 205 5.93 14.38 -12.97
C ILE A 205 4.49 13.91 -12.78
N ARG A 206 4.09 12.91 -13.54
CA ARG A 206 2.76 12.32 -13.45
C ARG A 206 2.79 11.18 -12.43
N TRP A 207 2.03 11.33 -11.35
CA TRP A 207 2.04 10.38 -10.22
C TRP A 207 0.86 9.41 -10.23
N ARG A 208 -0.12 9.67 -11.10
CA ARG A 208 -1.20 8.75 -11.43
C ARG A 208 -1.68 8.96 -12.86
N ASN A 209 -2.19 7.91 -13.49
CA ASN A 209 -2.84 8.04 -14.80
C ASN A 209 -4.26 8.60 -14.67
N ASP A 210 -4.96 8.71 -15.80
CA ASP A 210 -6.33 9.24 -15.83
C ASP A 210 -7.36 8.26 -15.26
N GLU A 211 -7.03 6.96 -15.26
CA GLU A 211 -7.81 5.90 -14.62
C GLU A 211 -7.60 5.84 -13.09
N GLY A 212 -6.62 6.55 -12.55
CA GLY A 212 -6.32 6.62 -11.12
C GLY A 212 -5.22 5.67 -10.63
N LYS A 213 -4.63 4.84 -11.49
CA LYS A 213 -3.46 4.01 -11.17
C LYS A 213 -2.34 4.89 -10.67
N ILE A 214 -1.87 4.64 -9.46
CA ILE A 214 -0.80 5.40 -8.82
C ILE A 214 0.58 4.85 -9.19
N PHE A 215 1.56 5.76 -9.24
CA PHE A 215 2.95 5.50 -9.62
C PHE A 215 3.97 5.98 -8.58
N ALA A 216 3.47 6.65 -7.55
CA ALA A 216 4.25 7.14 -6.43
C ALA A 216 3.57 6.74 -5.14
N PHE A 217 4.33 6.74 -4.05
CA PHE A 217 3.79 6.55 -2.71
C PHE A 217 4.64 7.30 -1.67
N PRO A 218 4.04 7.81 -0.59
CA PRO A 218 4.78 8.49 0.46
C PRO A 218 5.84 7.60 1.09
N ASN A 219 7.02 8.14 1.36
CA ASN A 219 8.05 7.42 2.10
C ASN A 219 7.70 7.40 3.59
N LEU A 220 6.71 6.60 3.97
CA LEU A 220 6.34 6.37 5.36
C LEU A 220 7.55 5.74 6.05
N LYS A 221 8.43 6.59 6.60
CA LYS A 221 9.75 6.20 7.12
C LYS A 221 9.60 4.97 8.02
N GLN A 222 10.56 4.05 7.95
CA GLN A 222 10.71 2.98 8.95
C GLN A 222 11.07 3.56 10.32
#